data_AF-A0A2L2Z4A1-F1
#
_entry.id   AF-A0A2L2Z4A1-F1
#
_cell.length_a   1.000
_cell.length_b   1.000
_cell.length_c   1.000
_cell.angle_alpha   90.00
_cell.angle_beta   90.00
_cell.angle_gamma   90.00
#
_symmetry.space_group_name_H-M   'P 1'
#
loop_
_entity.id
_entity.type
_entity.pdbx_description
1 polymer ?
#
loop_
_entity_poly.entity_id
_entity_poly.type
_entity_poly.pdbx_seq_one_letter_code
_entity_poly.pdbx_strand_id
1 'polypeptide(L)' 'FGGMPKLQVVMLNGNQFSTVDESLFTPLQSHLNHLLAERNPLQCECRLLWLKTFQKNRSINVFATC' A
#
# COMPACT_ATOMS: atom_id res chain seq x y z
N PHE A 1 4.85 -7.25 8.00
CA PHE A 1 5.36 -8.28 7.07
C PHE A 1 6.85 -8.66 7.29
N GLY A 2 7.33 -8.78 8.55
CA GLY A 2 8.77 -8.87 8.85
C GLY A 2 9.50 -10.14 8.42
N GLY A 3 8.81 -11.27 8.26
CA GLY A 3 9.40 -12.56 7.87
C GLY A 3 9.39 -12.86 6.38
N MET A 4 9.06 -11.87 5.52
CA MET A 4 8.83 -12.09 4.09
C MET A 4 9.78 -11.25 3.23
N PRO A 5 11.10 -11.55 3.23
CA PRO A 5 12.11 -10.73 2.55
C PRO A 5 12.02 -10.74 1.01
N LYS A 6 11.29 -11.70 0.43
CA LYS A 6 11.12 -11.85 -1.02
C LYS A 6 9.75 -11.38 -1.52
N LEU A 7 8.92 -10.79 -0.65
CA LEU A 7 7.57 -10.38 -1.04
C LEU A 7 7.62 -9.10 -1.86
N GLN A 8 7.24 -9.22 -3.14
CA GLN A 8 7.30 -8.13 -4.12
C GLN A 8 5.93 -7.60 -4.53
N VAL A 9 4.87 -8.41 -4.35
CA VAL A 9 3.52 -8.11 -4.81
C VAL A 9 2.55 -8.34 -3.66
N VAL A 10 1.72 -7.33 -3.38
CA VAL A 10 0.63 -7.40 -2.41
C VAL A 10 -0.67 -7.01 -3.11
N MET A 11 -1.67 -7.88 -3.06
CA MET A 11 -3.00 -7.67 -3.66
C MET A 11 -4.05 -7.66 -2.56
N LEU A 12 -4.70 -6.52 -2.40
CA LEU A 12 -5.71 -6.24 -1.37
C LEU A 12 -6.98 -5.64 -1.99
N ASN A 13 -7.15 -5.77 -3.31
CA ASN A 13 -8.29 -5.23 -4.04
C ASN A 13 -9.62 -5.82 -3.54
N GLY A 14 -10.68 -4.99 -3.49
CA GLY A 14 -12.04 -5.45 -3.20
C GLY A 14 -12.29 -5.86 -1.75
N ASN A 15 -11.53 -5.29 -0.81
CA ASN A 15 -11.79 -5.42 0.62
C ASN A 15 -12.56 -4.19 1.13
N GLN A 16 -12.68 -4.04 2.46
CA GLN A 16 -13.49 -2.99 3.10
C GLN A 16 -12.68 -2.14 4.09
N PHE A 17 -11.36 -2.05 3.92
CA PHE A 17 -10.54 -1.19 4.78
C PHE A 17 -10.55 0.27 4.31
N SER A 18 -10.55 1.19 5.26
CA SER A 18 -10.54 2.63 5.01
C SER A 18 -9.16 3.27 5.15
N THR A 19 -8.18 2.55 5.68
CA THR A 19 -6.81 3.04 5.84
C THR A 19 -5.81 1.90 5.79
N VAL A 20 -4.54 2.24 5.56
CA VAL A 20 -3.41 1.31 5.56
C VAL A 20 -2.25 1.97 6.30
N ASP A 21 -1.79 1.32 7.36
CA ASP A 21 -0.70 1.82 8.19
C ASP A 21 0.67 1.58 7.53
N GLU A 22 1.48 2.63 7.44
CA GLU A 22 2.84 2.58 6.89
C GLU A 22 3.71 1.54 7.60
N SER A 23 3.57 1.42 8.94
CA SER A 23 4.39 0.56 9.78
C SER A 23 4.32 -0.92 9.39
N LEU A 24 3.17 -1.35 8.85
CA LEU A 24 3.00 -2.71 8.36
C LEU A 24 3.92 -3.00 7.17
N PHE A 25 4.13 -1.99 6.32
CA PHE A 25 4.89 -2.04 5.07
C PHE A 25 6.35 -1.61 5.23
N THR A 26 6.75 -1.04 6.37
CA THR A 26 8.16 -0.72 6.69
C THR A 26 9.14 -1.86 6.38
N PRO A 27 8.85 -3.13 6.74
CA PRO A 27 9.77 -4.24 6.44
C PRO A 27 9.87 -4.56 4.94
N LEU A 28 8.89 -4.14 4.13
CA LEU A 28 8.82 -4.43 2.71
C LEU A 28 9.31 -3.27 1.84
N GLN A 29 9.65 -2.11 2.41
CA GLN A 29 10.00 -0.92 1.63
C GLN A 29 11.14 -1.16 0.64
N SER A 30 12.09 -2.04 0.97
CA SER A 30 13.23 -2.36 0.11
C SER A 30 12.92 -3.30 -1.07
N HIS A 31 11.82 -4.06 -1.02
CA HIS A 31 11.56 -5.15 -1.99
C HIS A 31 10.16 -5.12 -2.63
N LEU A 32 9.20 -4.40 -2.05
CA LEU A 32 7.85 -4.33 -2.61
C LEU A 32 7.86 -3.48 -3.88
N ASN A 33 7.33 -4.04 -4.97
CA ASN A 33 7.22 -3.38 -6.26
C ASN A 33 5.76 -3.07 -6.63
N HIS A 34 4.84 -3.92 -6.20
CA HIS A 34 3.43 -3.82 -6.55
C HIS A 34 2.55 -3.86 -5.29
N LEU A 35 1.75 -2.81 -5.12
CA LEU A 35 0.67 -2.76 -4.14
C LEU A 35 -0.62 -2.45 -4.88
N LEU A 36 -1.53 -3.40 -4.91
CA LEU A 36 -2.85 -3.26 -5.50
C LEU A 36 -3.87 -3.20 -4.37
N ALA A 37 -4.55 -2.06 -4.20
CA ALA A 37 -5.57 -1.88 -3.15
C ALA A 37 -6.83 -1.16 -3.68
N GLU A 38 -7.12 -1.33 -4.97
CA GLU A 38 -8.30 -0.78 -5.63
C GLU A 38 -9.61 -1.29 -4.98
N ARG A 39 -10.71 -0.54 -5.15
CA ARG A 39 -12.04 -0.93 -4.65
C ARG A 39 -12.08 -1.13 -3.13
N ASN A 40 -11.36 -0.29 -2.39
CA ASN A 40 -11.45 -0.17 -0.94
C ASN A 40 -11.96 1.24 -0.57
N PRO A 41 -12.76 1.40 0.50
CA PRO A 41 -13.30 2.70 0.94
C PRO A 41 -12.23 3.56 1.64
N LEU A 42 -11.07 3.73 1.00
CA LEU A 42 -9.92 4.44 1.53
C LEU A 42 -10.25 5.92 1.77
N GLN A 43 -10.02 6.38 2.99
CA GLN A 43 -10.23 7.76 3.41
C GLN A 43 -8.97 8.58 3.21
N CYS A 44 -9.11 9.67 2.47
CA CYS A 44 -8.00 10.49 2.03
C CYS A 44 -7.61 11.49 3.10
N GLU A 45 -6.90 11.00 4.09
CA GLU A 45 -6.38 11.76 5.22
C GLU A 45 -4.85 11.67 5.29
N CYS A 46 -4.25 12.49 6.16
CA CYS A 46 -2.80 12.58 6.32
C CYS A 46 -2.11 11.22 6.54
N ARG A 47 -2.83 10.24 7.10
CA ARG A 47 -2.33 8.89 7.36
C ARG A 47 -2.02 8.09 6.11
N LEU A 48 -2.56 8.45 4.94
CA LEU A 48 -2.26 7.79 3.66
C LEU A 48 -1.18 8.50 2.85
N LEU A 49 -0.62 9.62 3.33
CA LEU A 49 0.41 10.38 2.61
C LEU A 49 1.64 9.55 2.27
N TRP A 50 1.97 8.55 3.10
CA TRP A 50 3.10 7.65 2.86
C TRP A 50 2.95 6.92 1.52
N LEU A 51 1.73 6.58 1.07
CA LEU A 51 1.48 5.90 -0.20
C LEU A 51 1.98 6.71 -1.40
N LYS A 52 1.86 8.04 -1.34
CA LYS A 52 2.37 8.95 -2.38
C LYS A 52 3.89 8.92 -2.45
N THR A 53 4.57 8.91 -1.29
CA THR A 53 6.02 8.73 -1.21
C THR A 53 6.41 7.33 -1.67
N PHE A 54 5.60 6.33 -1.34
CA PHE A 54 5.84 4.94 -1.65
C PHE A 54 5.71 4.65 -3.16
N GLN A 55 4.86 5.39 -3.87
CA GLN A 55 4.66 5.28 -5.32
C GLN A 55 5.85 5.80 -6.13
N LYS A 56 6.73 6.64 -5.57
CA LYS A 56 7.96 7.05 -6.27
C LYS A 56 8.79 5.81 -6.60
N ASN A 57 8.88 5.51 -7.90
CA ASN A 57 9.59 4.36 -8.49
C ASN A 57 8.96 2.98 -8.24
N ARG A 58 7.68 2.90 -7.83
CA ARG A 58 6.95 1.64 -7.63
C ARG A 58 5.61 1.67 -8.35
N SER A 59 5.12 0.48 -8.74
CA SER A 59 3.79 0.32 -9.33
C SER A 59 2.75 0.15 -8.24
N ILE A 60 2.35 1.26 -7.63
CA ILE A 60 1.30 1.28 -6.62
C ILE A 60 0.00 1.69 -7.28
N ASN A 61 -0.98 0.79 -7.27
CA ASN A 61 -2.31 1.05 -7.77
C ASN A 61 -3.29 1.03 -6.60
N VAL A 62 -3.54 2.23 -6.12
CA VAL A 62 -4.50 2.50 -5.07
C VAL A 62 -5.49 3.47 -5.71
N PHE A 63 -6.46 2.96 -6.48
CA PHE A 63 -7.65 3.74 -6.82
C PHE A 63 -8.51 3.91 -5.56
N ALA A 64 -7.97 4.62 -4.58
CA ALA A 64 -8.76 5.38 -3.64
C ALA A 64 -9.24 6.62 -4.40
N THR A 65 -10.47 7.06 -4.18
CA THR A 65 -10.90 8.41 -4.53
C THR A 65 -10.25 9.42 -3.58
N CYS A 66 -8.91 9.53 -3.68
CA CYS A 66 -8.05 10.57 -3.13
C CYS A 66 -7.57 11.47 -4.28
#